data_AF-A0A917EUD2-F1
#
_entry.id   AF-A0A917EUD2-F1
#
_cell.length_a   1.000
_cell.length_b   1.000
_cell.length_c   1.000
_cell.angle_alpha   90.00
_cell.angle_beta   90.00
_cell.angle_gamma   90.00
#
_symmetry.space_group_name_H-M   'P 1'
#
loop_
_entity.id
_entity.type
_entity.pdbx_description
1 polymer ?
#
loop_
_entity_poly.entity_id
_entity_poly.type
_entity_poly.pdbx_seq_one_letter_code
_entity_poly.pdbx_strand_id
1 'polypeptide(L)' 'MNNQIIEPKYKLTKDIQVKKKEMIELGNRYGLTDRRTVKCSQQLDHLLNRLAN' A
#
# COMPACT_ATOMS: atom_id res chain seq x y z
N MET A 1 -9.23 -11.26 29.02
CA MET A 1 -8.20 -11.22 27.97
C MET A 1 -8.93 -11.16 26.64
N ASN A 2 -8.99 -9.97 26.02
CA ASN A 2 -9.70 -9.79 24.77
C ASN A 2 -8.85 -10.38 23.66
N ASN A 3 -9.16 -11.62 23.27
CA ASN A 3 -8.72 -12.19 22.00
C ASN A 3 -9.39 -11.36 20.89
N GLN A 4 -8.76 -10.24 20.54
CA GLN A 4 -8.96 -9.67 19.23
C GLN A 4 -8.49 -10.76 18.26
N ILE A 5 -9.43 -11.35 17.54
CA ILE A 5 -9.11 -12.03 16.29
C ILE A 5 -8.53 -10.90 15.42
N ILE A 6 -7.20 -10.77 15.36
CA ILE A 6 -6.52 -9.72 14.61
C ILE A 6 -6.61 -10.14 13.14
N GLU A 7 -7.74 -9.79 12.53
CA GLU A 7 -8.14 -10.31 11.23
C GLU A 7 -7.22 -9.85 10.09
N PRO A 8 -7.07 -10.64 9.01
CA PRO A 8 -6.26 -10.35 7.82
C PRO A 8 -6.45 -8.93 7.26
N LYS A 9 -7.64 -8.37 7.46
CA LYS A 9 -8.04 -7.02 7.04
C LYS A 9 -7.23 -5.91 7.70
N TYR A 10 -6.89 -6.03 9.00
CA TYR A 10 -6.07 -5.04 9.69
C TYR A 10 -4.65 -4.98 9.12
N LYS A 11 -4.05 -6.15 8.88
CA LYS A 11 -2.72 -6.26 8.25
C LYS A 11 -2.73 -5.67 6.84
N LEU A 12 -3.73 -6.00 6.03
CA LEU A 12 -3.87 -5.46 4.67
C LEU A 12 -4.00 -3.94 4.66
N THR A 13 -4.77 -3.38 5.59
CA THR A 13 -4.96 -1.92 5.71
C THR A 13 -3.64 -1.24 6.10
N LYS A 14 -2.85 -1.84 7.00
CA LYS A 14 -1.52 -1.35 7.36
C LYS A 14 -0.56 -1.39 6.16
N ASP A 15 -0.56 -2.47 5.39
CA ASP A 15 0.30 -2.62 4.21
C ASP A 15 -0.04 -1.56 3.14
N ILE A 16 -1.32 -1.25 2.93
CA ILE A 16 -1.78 -0.17 2.05
C ILE A 16 -1.22 1.19 2.52
N GLN A 17 -1.31 1.49 3.82
CA GLN A 17 -0.82 2.77 4.36
C GLN A 17 0.70 2.92 4.20
N VAL A 18 1.46 1.86 4.45
CA VAL A 18 2.92 1.85 4.24
C VAL A 18 3.24 2.08 2.77
N LYS A 19 2.56 1.35 1.87
CA LYS A 19 2.82 1.44 0.43
C LYS A 19 2.44 2.79 -0.15
N LYS A 20 1.37 3.42 0.35
CA LYS A 20 0.97 4.78 -0.02
C LYS A 20 2.05 5.81 0.33
N LYS A 21 2.66 5.71 1.52
CA LYS A 21 3.77 6.60 1.92
C LYS A 21 4.98 6.40 1.01
N GLU A 22 5.36 5.16 0.74
CA GLU A 22 6.46 4.83 -0.18
C GLU A 22 6.24 5.44 -1.58
N MET A 23 5.04 5.32 -2.14
CA MET A 23 4.72 5.90 -3.45
C MET A 23 4.86 7.43 -3.46
N ILE A 24 4.40 8.11 -2.40
CA ILE A 24 4.53 9.57 -2.27
C ILE A 24 6.01 9.97 -2.19
N GLU A 25 6.81 9.26 -1.39
CA GLU A 25 8.25 9.52 -1.28
C GLU A 25 8.98 9.32 -2.62
N LEU A 26 8.65 8.24 -3.35
CA LEU A 26 9.21 7.99 -4.69
C LEU A 26 8.77 9.05 -5.70
N GLY A 27 7.49 9.45 -5.67
CA GLY A 27 6.96 10.52 -6.53
C GLY A 27 7.64 11.86 -6.29
N ASN A 28 7.89 12.21 -5.02
CA ASN A 28 8.60 13.44 -4.65
C ASN A 28 10.09 13.39 -5.04
N ARG A 29 10.73 12.21 -4.98
CA ARG A 29 12.17 12.07 -5.25
C ARG A 29 12.50 11.91 -6.72
N TYR A 30 11.68 11.18 -7.47
CA TYR A 30 12.00 10.76 -8.84
C TYR A 30 10.95 11.19 -9.88
N GLY A 31 9.79 11.70 -9.44
CA GLY A 31 8.66 11.99 -10.31
C GLY A 31 7.70 10.81 -10.45
N LEU A 32 6.47 11.10 -10.88
CA LEU A 32 5.40 10.11 -10.98
C LEU A 32 5.56 9.13 -12.14
N THR A 33 6.28 9.54 -13.19
CA THR A 33 6.54 8.71 -14.37
C THR A 33 7.82 7.87 -14.26
N ASP A 34 8.60 8.03 -13.19
CA ASP A 34 9.75 7.17 -12.95
C ASP A 34 9.31 5.72 -12.77
N ARG A 35 10.04 4.78 -13.39
CA ARG A 35 9.71 3.36 -13.38
C ARG A 35 9.52 2.80 -11.96
N ARG A 36 10.24 3.33 -10.96
CA ARG A 36 10.11 2.92 -9.55
C ARG A 36 8.79 3.40 -8.96
N THR A 37 8.42 4.65 -9.22
CA THR A 37 7.14 5.22 -8.76
C THR A 37 5.95 4.51 -9.41
N VAL A 38 6.02 4.23 -10.72
CA VAL A 38 5.01 3.46 -11.47
C VAL A 38 4.89 2.03 -10.93
N LYS A 39 6.01 1.36 -10.66
CA LYS A 39 5.98 0.02 -10.06
C LYS A 39 5.35 0.06 -8.65
N CYS A 40 5.67 1.08 -7.86
CA CYS A 40 5.10 1.26 -6.53
C CYS A 40 3.58 1.49 -6.59
N SER A 41 3.10 2.29 -7.55
CA SER A 41 1.66 2.52 -7.75
C SER A 41 0.91 1.25 -8.15
N GLN A 42 1.49 0.41 -9.02
CA GLN A 42 0.90 -0.88 -9.39
C GLN A 42 0.79 -1.84 -8.19
N GLN A 43 1.80 -1.85 -7.32
CA GLN A 43 1.77 -2.65 -6.10
C GLN A 43 0.72 -2.15 -5.10
N LEU A 44 0.58 -0.82 -4.96
CA LEU A 44 -0.47 -0.21 -4.15
C LEU A 44 -1.86 -0.55 -4.69
N ASP A 45 -2.05 -0.48 -6.01
CA ASP A 45 -3.30 -0.84 -6.68
C ASP A 45 -3.70 -2.30 -6.39
N HIS A 46 -2.75 -3.24 -6.48
CA HIS A 46 -2.99 -4.63 -6.12
C HIS A 46 -3.42 -4.82 -4.65
N LEU A 47 -2.85 -4.05 -3.72
CA LEU A 47 -3.27 -4.09 -2.32
C LEU A 47 -4.69 -3.52 -2.12
N LEU A 48 -5.04 -2.45 -2.83
CA LEU A 48 -6.39 -1.87 -2.82
C LEU A 48 -7.42 -2.84 -3.40
N ASN A 49 -7.10 -3.48 -4.53
CA ASN A 49 -7.97 -4.49 -5.14
C ASN A 49 -8.24 -5.68 -4.23
N ARG A 50 -7.25 -6.11 -3.43
CA ARG A 50 -7.42 -7.18 -2.42
C ARG A 50 -8.25 -6.76 -1.21
N LEU A 51 -8.43 -5.46 -0.98
CA LEU A 51 -9.27 -4.94 0.11
C LEU A 51 -10.71 -4.74 -0.35
N ALA A 52 -10.89 -4.37 -1.61
CA ALA A 52 -12.19 -4.10 -2.22
C ALA A 52 -12.92 -5.35 -2.72
N ASN A 53 -12.20 -6.45 -2.97
CA ASN A 53 -12.72 -7.77 -3.35
C ASN A 53 -12.46 -8.80 -2.25
#